data_AF-A0A4S8Q4N6-F1
#
_entry.id   AF-A0A4S8Q4N6-F1
#
_cell.length_a   1.000
_cell.length_b   1.000
_cell.length_c   1.000
_cell.angle_alpha   90.00
_cell.angle_beta   90.00
_cell.angle_gamma   90.00
#
_symmetry.space_group_name_H-M   'P 1'
#
loop_
_entity.id
_entity.type
_entity.pdbx_description
1 polymer ?
#
loop_
_entity_poly.entity_id
_entity_poly.type
_entity_poly.pdbx_seq_one_letter_code
_entity_poly.pdbx_strand_id
1 'polypeptide(L)' 'MIIDEDPRKRSTSHELGCDLSSISADELRHRITLLQDEIARLSREIDLKEAGRKAADSLFSPKV' A
#
# COMPACT_ATOMS: atom_id res chain seq x y z
N MET A 1 -4.63 23.01 12.48
CA MET A 1 -5.59 21.89 12.53
C MET A 1 -5.14 20.91 11.44
N ILE A 2 -4.35 19.91 11.81
CA ILE A 2 -3.98 18.84 10.88
C ILE A 2 -5.04 17.77 11.07
N ILE A 3 -5.93 17.66 10.09
CA ILE A 3 -6.89 16.56 10.03
C ILE A 3 -6.05 15.38 9.55
N ASP A 4 -5.47 14.64 10.49
CA ASP A 4 -4.93 13.31 10.22
C ASP A 4 -6.16 12.43 10.00
N GLU A 5 -6.66 12.47 8.76
CA GLU A 5 -7.69 11.55 8.30
C GLU A 5 -7.01 10.19 8.17
N ASP A 6 -6.92 9.50 9.31
CA ASP A 6 -6.52 8.11 9.40
C ASP A 6 -7.34 7.37 8.34
N PRO A 7 -6.72 6.91 7.23
CA PRO A 7 -7.48 6.36 6.12
C PRO A 7 -8.16 5.13 6.67
N ARG A 8 -9.49 5.22 6.87
CA ARG A 8 -10.32 4.15 7.44
C ARG A 8 -9.78 2.85 6.90
N LYS A 9 -9.18 2.03 7.77
CA LYS A 9 -8.63 0.73 7.40
C LYS A 9 -9.76 -0.03 6.74
N ARG A 10 -9.79 -0.03 5.42
CA ARG A 10 -10.71 -0.86 4.66
C ARG A 10 -10.22 -2.26 4.95
N SER A 11 -10.89 -2.96 5.85
CA SER A 11 -10.65 -4.37 6.07
C SER A 11 -10.90 -5.05 4.73
N THR A 12 -9.83 -5.34 4.00
CA THR A 12 -9.92 -6.22 2.84
C THR A 12 -10.34 -7.56 3.42
N SER A 13 -11.60 -7.95 3.24
CA SER A 13 -12.12 -9.25 3.69
C SER A 13 -11.42 -10.46 3.04
N HIS A 14 -10.41 -10.22 2.21
CA HIS A 14 -9.60 -11.22 1.55
C HIS A 14 -8.32 -11.51 2.35
N GLU A 15 -8.09 -12.79 2.61
CA GLU A 15 -6.86 -13.32 3.19
C GLU A 15 -6.01 -13.98 2.09
N LEU A 16 -4.70 -13.73 2.11
CA LEU A 16 -3.78 -14.28 1.11
C LEU A 16 -3.72 -15.81 1.21
N GLY A 17 -3.92 -16.48 0.08
CA GLY A 17 -3.92 -17.94 0.03
C GLY A 17 -5.19 -18.59 0.57
N CYS A 18 -6.26 -17.82 0.80
CA CYS A 18 -7.55 -18.40 1.20
C CYS A 18 -8.11 -19.32 0.10
N ASP A 19 -8.90 -20.33 0.52
CA ASP A 19 -9.65 -21.14 -0.44
C ASP A 19 -10.62 -20.27 -1.26
N LEU A 20 -10.69 -20.54 -2.56
CA LEU A 20 -11.50 -19.81 -3.53
C LEU A 20 -12.66 -20.65 -4.08
N SER A 21 -12.76 -21.92 -3.69
CA SER A 21 -13.72 -22.89 -4.25
C SER A 21 -15.17 -22.42 -4.24
N SER A 22 -15.55 -21.64 -3.23
CA SER A 22 -16.92 -21.16 -3.00
C SER A 22 -17.13 -19.68 -3.37
N ILE A 23 -16.17 -19.05 -4.04
CA ILE A 23 -16.20 -17.63 -4.38
C ILE A 23 -16.57 -17.45 -5.85
N SER A 24 -17.52 -16.56 -6.13
CA SER A 24 -17.93 -16.26 -7.51
C SER A 24 -16.86 -15.47 -8.26
N ALA A 25 -16.88 -15.55 -9.59
CA ALA A 25 -15.95 -14.81 -10.44
C ALA A 25 -16.06 -13.29 -10.24
N ASP A 26 -17.27 -12.75 -10.04
CA ASP A 26 -17.48 -11.32 -9.83
C ASP A 26 -16.93 -10.84 -8.48
N GLU A 27 -17.08 -11.65 -7.43
CA GLU A 27 -16.48 -11.37 -6.12
C GLU A 27 -14.95 -11.44 -6.19
N LEU A 28 -14.38 -12.40 -6.94
CA LEU A 28 -12.94 -12.45 -7.19
C LEU A 28 -12.44 -11.19 -7.91
N ARG A 29 -13.18 -10.69 -8.91
CA ARG A 29 -12.85 -9.43 -9.59
C ARG A 29 -12.87 -8.25 -8.62
N HIS A 30 -13.90 -8.16 -7.78
CA HIS A 30 -14.01 -7.09 -6.78
C HIS A 30 -12.83 -7.11 -5.80
N ARG A 31 -12.45 -8.29 -5.29
CA ARG A 31 -11.29 -8.46 -4.41
C ARG A 31 -9.98 -8.07 -5.09
N ILE A 32 -9.78 -8.46 -6.36
CA ILE A 32 -8.60 -8.08 -7.15
C ILE A 32 -8.49 -6.56 -7.25
N THR A 33 -9.59 -5.86 -7.55
CA THR A 33 -9.59 -4.39 -7.63
C THR A 33 -9.15 -3.77 -6.30
N LEU A 34 -9.69 -4.23 -5.17
CA LEU A 34 -9.31 -3.72 -3.85
C LEU A 34 -7.83 -3.96 -3.54
N LEU A 35 -7.29 -5.12 -3.90
CA LEU A 35 -5.86 -5.43 -3.70
C LEU A 35 -4.96 -4.58 -4.61
N GLN A 36 -5.37 -4.34 -5.85
CA GLN A 36 -4.61 -3.49 -6.78
C GLN A 36 -4.54 -2.04 -6.29
N ASP A 37 -5.65 -1.51 -5.79
CA ASP A 37 -5.69 -0.17 -5.18
C ASP A 37 -4.75 -0.09 -3.98
N GLU A 38 -4.73 -1.13 -3.15
CA GLU A 38 -3.85 -1.19 -1.98
C GLU A 38 -2.37 -1.30 -2.37
N ILE A 39 -2.05 -2.12 -3.39
CA ILE A 39 -0.69 -2.19 -3.96
C ILE A 39 -0.26 -0.80 -4.44
N ALA A 40 -1.12 -0.09 -5.16
CA ALA A 40 -0.80 1.26 -5.65
C ALA A 40 -0.56 2.25 -4.50
N ARG A 41 -1.33 2.17 -3.40
CA ARG A 41 -1.12 2.97 -2.19
C ARG A 41 0.25 2.66 -1.57
N LEU A 42 0.58 1.39 -1.38
CA LEU A 42 1.84 0.96 -0.80
C LEU A 42 3.04 1.37 -1.66
N SER A 43 2.95 1.24 -2.99
CA SER A 43 4.01 1.69 -3.91
C SER A 43 4.29 3.18 -3.79
N ARG A 44 3.24 4.02 -3.70
CA ARG A 44 3.41 5.47 -3.49
C ARG A 44 4.11 5.79 -2.17
N GLU A 45 3.73 5.11 -1.09
CA GLU A 45 4.38 5.29 0.21
C GLU A 45 5.85 4.87 0.19
N ILE A 46 6.19 3.79 -0.53
CA ILE A 46 7.57 3.38 -0.74
C ILE A 46 8.34 4.49 -1.46
N ASP A 47 7.80 5.01 -2.57
CA ASP A 47 8.46 6.06 -3.36
C ASP A 47 8.74 7.31 -2.53
N LEU A 48 7.77 7.72 -1.69
CA LEU A 48 7.93 8.86 -0.77
C LEU A 48 9.05 8.62 0.25
N LYS A 49 9.10 7.43 0.85
CA LYS A 49 10.12 7.07 1.85
C LYS A 49 11.51 6.97 1.21
N GLU A 50 11.60 6.40 0.03
CA GLU A 50 12.84 6.30 -0.75
C GLU A 50 13.37 7.68 -1.17
N ALA A 51 12.49 8.58 -1.60
CA ALA A 51 12.86 9.97 -1.88
C ALA A 51 13.40 10.68 -0.63
N GLY A 52 12.72 10.48 0.52
CA GLY A 52 13.17 11.01 1.81
C GLY A 52 14.55 10.47 2.21
N ARG A 53 14.79 9.16 2.05
CA ARG A 53 16.10 8.54 2.32
C ARG A 53 17.19 9.13 1.45
N LYS A 54 16.98 9.24 0.13
CA LYS A 54 17.98 9.83 -0.79
C LYS A 54 18.32 11.28 -0.46
N ALA A 55 17.31 12.06 -0.06
CA ALA A 55 17.52 13.43 0.37
C ALA A 55 18.37 13.50 1.65
N ALA A 56 18.09 12.63 2.63
CA ALA A 56 18.89 12.52 3.85
C ALA A 56 20.33 12.07 3.55
N ASP A 57 20.51 11.03 2.73
CA ASP A 57 21.83 10.53 2.35
C ASP A 57 22.67 11.65 1.70
N SER A 58 22.07 12.48 0.84
CA SER A 58 22.76 13.61 0.21
C SER A 58 23.18 14.70 1.20
N LEU A 59 22.48 14.85 2.31
CA LEU A 59 22.78 15.84 3.36
C LEU A 59 23.76 15.33 4.40
N PHE A 60 23.72 14.03 4.71
CA PHE A 60 24.42 13.44 5.86
C PHE A 60 25.53 12.45 5.49
N SER A 61 25.74 12.13 4.21
CA SER A 61 26.87 11.28 3.81
C SER A 61 28.21 11.97 4.11
N PRO A 62 29.18 11.25 4.68
CA PRO A 62 30.50 11.81 4.96
C PRO A 62 31.16 12.25 3.64
N LYS A 63 31.59 13.51 3.59
CA LYS A 63 32.48 13.99 2.52
C LYS A 63 33.85 13.37 2.78
N VAL A 64 34.15 12.30 2.06
CA VAL A 64 35.50 11.75 1.91
C VAL A 64 36.12 12.35 0.66
#